data_AF-A0AAN8FPQ3-F1
#
_entry.id   AF-A0AAN8FPQ3-F1
#
_cell.length_a   1.000
_cell.length_b   1.000
_cell.length_c   1.000
_cell.angle_alpha   90.00
_cell.angle_beta   90.00
_cell.angle_gamma   90.00
#
_symmetry.space_group_name_H-M   'P 1'
#
loop_
_entity.id
_entity.type
_entity.pdbx_description
1 polymer ?
#
loop_
_entity_poly.entity_id
_entity_poly.type
_entity_poly.pdbx_seq_one_letter_code
_entity_poly.pdbx_strand_id
1 'polypeptide(L)'
;MSPGSGEAQCVEAFKRMLYGMQNVRRRIVEGLLRGSTVDEAHIRALDEALQELTDSRTTGEMRHISTPSADFPINIRDEIRGLRKDCEFLHRLSDSGTGTIENKLERLQLETILAPYHPNGSDKFHEELLNAEQFLMGFVDSDETGIKPLLVTDWDGTMKDYCSQYATNLQPVYSAVVMGRFAELFTRATAVLTAGPLRGPGILDLTALPINGPVLFSGSWGREWWLRGRRVVHDDGISEQGFDAIGRLSDEMTDLLEDGVFSQFALVGSGVQRKVDRLTLGVQTVFGHVPLELVVRYIEAVKERIHRVDPNNT
;
A
#
# COMPACT_ATOMS: atom_id res chain seq x y z
N MET A 1 8.96 -22.47 35.94
CA MET A 1 7.87 -21.57 36.35
C MET A 1 7.75 -20.51 35.27
N SER A 2 6.55 -20.44 34.69
CA SER A 2 5.98 -19.65 33.58
C SER A 2 6.89 -18.98 32.53
N PRO A 3 6.71 -19.31 31.23
CA PRO A 3 7.31 -18.55 30.13
C PRO A 3 6.60 -17.20 29.98
N GLY A 4 7.37 -16.19 29.55
CA GLY A 4 6.91 -14.81 29.41
C GLY A 4 5.62 -14.70 28.62
N SER A 5 4.66 -13.95 29.16
CA SER A 5 3.54 -13.41 28.41
C SER A 5 4.11 -12.64 27.22
N GLY A 6 3.93 -13.17 26.00
CA GLY A 6 4.24 -12.41 24.78
C GLY A 6 3.48 -11.10 24.84
N GLU A 7 4.17 -9.97 24.67
CA GLU A 7 3.52 -8.66 24.63
C GLU A 7 2.44 -8.69 23.53
N ALA A 8 1.19 -8.45 23.94
CA ALA A 8 0.09 -8.28 23.02
C ALA A 8 0.40 -7.11 22.07
N GLN A 9 0.50 -7.38 20.77
CA GLN A 9 0.61 -6.33 19.77
C GLN A 9 -0.81 -5.88 19.41
N CYS A 10 -1.20 -4.69 19.88
CA CYS A 10 -2.45 -4.08 19.44
C CYS A 10 -2.37 -3.63 17.98
N VAL A 11 -3.54 -3.40 17.36
CA VAL A 11 -3.69 -2.93 15.97
C VAL A 11 -2.82 -1.70 15.69
N GLU A 12 -2.82 -0.73 16.59
CA GLU A 12 -2.05 0.51 16.43
C GLU A 12 -0.54 0.30 16.51
N ALA A 13 -0.06 -0.62 17.36
CA ALA A 13 1.35 -0.96 17.40
C ALA A 13 1.81 -1.62 16.08
N PHE A 14 0.98 -2.51 15.52
CA PHE A 14 1.25 -3.14 14.24
C PHE A 14 1.27 -2.13 13.08
N LYS A 15 0.25 -1.26 13.00
CA LYS A 15 0.20 -0.17 11.99
C LYS A 15 1.39 0.78 12.13
N ARG A 16 1.77 1.14 13.35
CA ARG A 16 2.90 2.04 13.62
C ARG A 16 4.22 1.44 13.13
N MET A 17 4.46 0.15 13.40
CA MET A 17 5.65 -0.54 12.90
C MET A 17 5.68 -0.51 11.36
N LEU A 18 4.58 -0.89 10.71
CA LEU A 18 4.49 -0.94 9.25
C LEU A 18 4.63 0.44 8.58
N TYR A 19 4.03 1.48 9.14
CA TYR A 19 4.20 2.85 8.62
C TYR A 19 5.59 3.43 8.94
N GLY A 20 6.20 3.04 10.05
CA GLY A 20 7.60 3.32 10.35
C GLY A 20 8.52 2.74 9.27
N MET A 21 8.35 1.47 8.96
CA MET A 21 9.03 0.78 7.86
C MET A 21 8.74 1.44 6.50
N GLN A 22 7.51 1.83 6.20
CA GLN A 22 7.18 2.51 4.94
C GLN A 22 7.84 3.87 4.82
N ASN A 23 7.99 4.61 5.92
CA ASN A 23 8.76 5.86 5.93
C ASN A 23 10.24 5.60 5.61
N VAL A 24 10.83 4.51 6.11
CA VAL A 24 12.19 4.08 5.74
C VAL A 24 12.28 3.80 4.24
N ARG A 25 11.32 3.04 3.68
CA ARG A 25 11.25 2.78 2.24
C ARG A 25 11.23 4.07 1.42
N ARG A 26 10.40 5.06 1.79
CA ARG A 26 10.36 6.36 1.11
C ARG A 26 11.70 7.09 1.11
N ARG A 27 12.43 7.07 2.24
CA ARG A 27 13.77 7.67 2.34
C ARG A 27 14.78 6.96 1.44
N ILE A 28 14.74 5.63 1.39
CA ILE A 28 15.59 4.83 0.50
C ILE A 28 15.30 5.22 -0.96
N VAL A 29 14.03 5.19 -1.38
CA VAL A 29 13.63 5.51 -2.75
C VAL A 29 14.03 6.94 -3.13
N GLU A 30 13.77 7.92 -2.26
CA GLU A 30 14.14 9.31 -2.50
C GLU A 30 15.66 9.47 -2.67
N GLY A 31 16.46 8.79 -1.85
CA GLY A 31 17.92 8.75 -1.98
C GLY A 31 18.36 8.13 -3.31
N LEU A 32 17.83 6.96 -3.64
CA LEU A 32 18.18 6.22 -4.86
C LEU A 32 17.84 7.00 -6.14
N LEU A 33 16.65 7.61 -6.20
CA LEU A 33 16.23 8.42 -7.35
C LEU A 33 17.07 9.71 -7.50
N ARG A 34 17.68 10.20 -6.42
CA ARG A 34 18.64 11.32 -6.45
C ARG A 34 20.09 10.89 -6.68
N GLY A 35 20.34 9.60 -6.94
CA GLY A 35 21.68 9.07 -7.15
C GLY A 35 22.54 8.93 -5.88
N SER A 36 21.92 8.96 -4.70
CA SER A 36 22.59 8.68 -3.43
C SER A 36 22.73 7.19 -3.18
N THR A 37 23.72 6.80 -2.36
CA THR A 37 23.85 5.43 -1.87
C THR A 37 22.79 5.12 -0.81
N VAL A 38 22.42 3.85 -0.70
CA VAL A 38 21.53 3.40 0.39
C VAL A 38 22.32 3.41 1.69
N ASP A 39 21.74 3.97 2.75
CA ASP A 39 22.28 3.89 4.10
C ASP A 39 22.06 2.48 4.67
N GLU A 40 23.12 1.84 5.14
CA GLU A 40 23.05 0.53 5.80
C GLU A 40 22.08 0.51 6.98
N ALA A 41 21.92 1.63 7.70
CA ALA A 41 20.97 1.73 8.79
C ALA A 41 19.52 1.54 8.31
N HIS A 42 19.20 2.02 7.11
CA HIS A 42 17.88 1.80 6.51
C HIS A 42 17.69 0.36 6.06
N ILE A 43 18.74 -0.31 5.55
CA ILE A 43 18.68 -1.74 5.18
C ILE A 43 18.43 -2.59 6.43
N ARG A 44 19.20 -2.36 7.50
CA ARG A 44 19.03 -3.04 8.79
C ARG A 44 17.62 -2.86 9.36
N ALA A 45 17.05 -1.65 9.26
CA ALA A 45 15.69 -1.40 9.73
C ALA A 45 14.62 -2.21 8.96
N LEU A 46 14.82 -2.49 7.67
CA LEU A 46 13.93 -3.35 6.90
C LEU A 46 14.14 -4.84 7.24
N ASP A 47 15.39 -5.26 7.48
CA ASP A 47 15.70 -6.62 7.94
C ASP A 47 15.08 -6.90 9.32
N GLU A 48 15.15 -5.94 10.25
CA GLU A 48 14.53 -6.02 11.57
C GLU A 48 12.99 -6.09 11.48
N ALA A 49 12.39 -5.27 10.62
CA ALA A 49 10.94 -5.35 10.37
C ALA A 49 10.54 -6.72 9.79
N LEU A 50 11.37 -7.33 8.93
CA LEU A 50 11.12 -8.67 8.39
C LEU A 50 11.21 -9.74 9.47
N GLN A 51 12.19 -9.64 10.36
CA GLN A 51 12.30 -10.52 11.52
C GLN A 51 11.08 -10.39 12.42
N GLU A 52 10.61 -9.17 12.70
CA GLU A 52 9.40 -8.95 13.50
C GLU A 52 8.15 -9.56 12.84
N LEU A 53 7.99 -9.40 11.52
CA LEU A 53 6.87 -9.97 10.77
C LEU A 53 6.90 -11.50 10.70
N THR A 54 8.05 -12.13 10.95
CA THR A 54 8.25 -13.60 10.85
C THR A 54 8.60 -14.24 12.19
N ASP A 55 8.36 -13.54 13.29
CA ASP A 55 8.58 -14.05 14.64
C ASP A 55 7.52 -15.07 15.08
N SER A 56 7.55 -15.45 16.37
CA SER A 56 6.64 -16.45 16.94
C SER A 56 5.15 -16.07 16.89
N ARG A 57 4.80 -14.81 16.60
CA ARG A 57 3.41 -14.36 16.43
C ARG A 57 2.86 -14.65 15.03
N THR A 58 3.72 -15.08 14.11
CA THR A 58 3.36 -15.40 12.73
C THR A 58 3.50 -16.89 12.47
N THR A 59 2.40 -17.54 12.08
CA THR A 59 2.40 -18.94 11.63
C THR A 59 2.11 -18.99 10.14
N GLY A 60 3.10 -19.42 9.35
CA GLY A 60 3.02 -19.36 7.89
C GLY A 60 2.95 -17.91 7.40
N GLU A 61 1.79 -17.52 6.86
CA GLU A 61 1.51 -16.15 6.38
C GLU A 61 0.50 -15.42 7.28
N MET A 62 0.08 -16.03 8.39
CA MET A 62 -0.93 -15.49 9.29
C MET A 62 -0.29 -14.98 10.57
N ARG A 63 -0.51 -13.70 10.89
CA ARG A 63 -0.07 -13.08 12.14
C ARG A 63 -1.23 -12.90 13.11
N HIS A 64 -1.03 -13.27 14.36
CA HIS A 64 -2.01 -13.03 15.42
C HIS A 64 -1.87 -11.61 15.98
N ILE A 65 -2.98 -10.89 16.00
CA ILE A 65 -3.10 -9.54 16.58
C ILE A 65 -4.03 -9.62 17.77
N SER A 66 -3.56 -9.13 18.91
CA SER A 66 -4.30 -9.18 20.17
C SER A 66 -4.49 -7.77 20.72
N THR A 67 -5.75 -7.44 21.00
CA THR A 67 -6.20 -6.19 21.63
C THR A 67 -6.79 -6.52 23.01
N PRO A 68 -7.07 -5.53 23.87
CA PRO A 68 -7.72 -5.79 25.16
C PRO A 68 -9.08 -6.52 25.04
N SER A 69 -9.75 -6.41 23.89
CA SER A 69 -11.12 -6.92 23.68
C SER A 69 -11.25 -8.02 22.63
N ALA A 70 -10.21 -8.29 21.85
CA ALA A 70 -10.26 -9.22 20.71
C ALA A 70 -8.88 -9.79 20.37
N ASP A 71 -8.85 -11.05 19.94
CA ASP A 71 -7.66 -11.73 19.41
C ASP A 71 -8.04 -12.36 18.07
N PHE A 72 -7.33 -12.01 17.00
CA PHE A 72 -7.69 -12.39 15.65
C PHE A 72 -6.48 -12.52 14.72
N PRO A 73 -6.52 -13.42 13.74
CA PRO A 73 -5.46 -13.55 12.76
C PRO A 73 -5.65 -12.61 11.57
N ILE A 74 -4.55 -12.09 11.04
CA ILE A 74 -4.50 -11.35 9.77
C ILE A 74 -3.50 -12.01 8.81
N ASN A 75 -3.84 -12.04 7.53
CA ASN A 75 -2.93 -12.53 6.49
C ASN A 75 -1.94 -11.42 6.14
N ILE A 76 -0.65 -11.64 6.38
CA ILE A 76 0.43 -10.68 6.11
C ILE A 76 1.41 -11.19 5.04
N ARG A 77 0.91 -12.08 4.16
CA ARG A 77 1.68 -12.66 3.05
C ARG A 77 2.35 -11.60 2.19
N ASP A 78 1.57 -10.57 1.82
CA ASP A 78 2.00 -9.56 0.88
C ASP A 78 3.10 -8.67 1.49
N GLU A 79 2.95 -8.29 2.75
CA GLU A 79 3.92 -7.53 3.52
C GLU A 79 5.24 -8.29 3.65
N ILE A 80 5.18 -9.57 4.04
CA ILE A 80 6.36 -10.44 4.14
C ILE A 80 7.05 -10.58 2.79
N ARG A 81 6.30 -10.87 1.72
CA ARG A 81 6.88 -11.06 0.38
C ARG A 81 7.47 -9.77 -0.17
N GLY A 82 6.78 -8.64 0.00
CA GLY A 82 7.27 -7.33 -0.40
C GLY A 82 8.58 -6.99 0.31
N LEU A 83 8.67 -7.27 1.61
CA LEU A 83 9.87 -6.99 2.40
C LEU A 83 11.02 -7.96 2.10
N ARG A 84 10.76 -9.25 1.85
CA ARG A 84 11.79 -10.20 1.37
C ARG A 84 12.39 -9.75 0.04
N LYS A 85 11.54 -9.33 -0.91
CA LYS A 85 11.99 -8.78 -2.20
C LYS A 85 12.84 -7.52 -2.00
N ASP A 86 12.44 -6.63 -1.08
CA ASP A 86 13.20 -5.43 -0.76
C ASP A 86 14.57 -5.72 -0.13
N CYS A 87 14.64 -6.60 0.87
CA CYS A 87 15.89 -6.99 1.51
C CYS A 87 16.87 -7.55 0.47
N GLU A 88 16.44 -8.53 -0.34
CA GLU A 88 17.28 -9.10 -1.40
C GLU A 88 17.73 -8.03 -2.41
N PHE A 89 16.81 -7.17 -2.84
CA PHE A 89 17.11 -6.07 -3.76
C PHE A 89 18.17 -5.12 -3.17
N LEU A 90 18.01 -4.70 -1.92
CA LEU A 90 18.89 -3.69 -1.31
C LEU A 90 20.27 -4.23 -0.96
N HIS A 91 20.36 -5.49 -0.50
CA HIS A 91 21.65 -6.15 -0.26
C HIS A 91 22.44 -6.25 -1.57
N ARG A 92 21.84 -6.78 -2.65
CA ARG A 92 22.49 -6.85 -3.96
C ARG A 92 22.84 -5.48 -4.54
N LEU A 93 21.98 -4.49 -4.36
CA LEU A 93 22.21 -3.13 -4.85
C LEU A 93 23.40 -2.46 -4.14
N SER A 94 23.57 -2.74 -2.85
CA SER A 94 24.68 -2.23 -2.04
C SER A 94 26.01 -2.86 -2.46
N ASP A 95 26.00 -4.15 -2.81
CA ASP A 95 27.16 -4.88 -3.31
C ASP A 95 27.55 -4.52 -4.76
N SER A 96 26.64 -3.92 -5.52
CA SER A 96 26.82 -3.59 -6.95
C SER A 96 27.81 -2.43 -7.22
N GLY A 97 28.41 -1.86 -6.18
CA GLY A 97 29.44 -0.82 -6.27
C GLY A 97 28.92 0.58 -6.59
N THR A 98 29.74 1.39 -7.24
CA THR A 98 29.40 2.78 -7.64
C THR A 98 28.87 2.84 -9.07
N GLY A 99 28.03 3.83 -9.37
CA GLY A 99 27.42 4.01 -10.69
C GLY A 99 26.03 4.62 -10.59
N THR A 100 25.44 4.91 -11.75
CA THR A 100 24.04 5.32 -11.85
C THR A 100 23.11 4.18 -11.42
N ILE A 101 21.87 4.51 -11.06
CA ILE A 101 20.90 3.49 -10.65
C ILE A 101 20.61 2.52 -11.80
N GLU A 102 20.59 2.98 -13.06
CA GLU A 102 20.38 2.15 -14.24
C GLU A 102 21.45 1.07 -14.37
N ASN A 103 22.73 1.46 -14.27
CA ASN A 103 23.85 0.52 -14.38
C ASN A 103 23.83 -0.51 -13.24
N LYS A 104 23.36 -0.11 -12.06
CA LYS A 104 23.21 -1.04 -10.93
C LYS A 104 22.04 -1.99 -11.13
N LEU A 105 20.89 -1.49 -11.61
CA LEU A 105 19.71 -2.31 -11.90
C LEU A 105 20.01 -3.37 -12.97
N GLU A 106 20.76 -3.02 -14.02
CA GLU A 106 21.18 -3.95 -15.07
C GLU A 106 22.03 -5.11 -14.51
N ARG A 107 22.97 -4.82 -13.59
CA ARG A 107 23.82 -5.84 -12.97
C ARG A 107 23.09 -6.72 -11.96
N LEU A 108 22.08 -6.15 -11.29
CA LEU A 108 21.35 -6.80 -10.20
C LEU A 108 20.50 -7.98 -10.70
N GLN A 109 20.08 -7.96 -11.98
CA GLN A 109 19.20 -8.96 -12.59
C GLN A 109 17.92 -9.13 -11.77
N LEU A 110 17.11 -8.07 -11.72
CA LEU A 110 15.91 -7.98 -10.88
C LEU A 110 14.93 -9.13 -11.13
N GLU A 111 14.86 -9.63 -12.36
CA GLU A 111 14.10 -10.82 -12.75
C GLU A 111 14.43 -12.04 -11.89
N THR A 112 15.67 -12.22 -11.45
CA THR A 112 16.07 -13.36 -10.60
C THR A 112 15.54 -13.25 -9.18
N ILE A 113 15.20 -12.04 -8.71
CA ILE A 113 14.55 -11.79 -7.42
C ILE A 113 13.05 -12.01 -7.55
N LEU A 114 12.45 -11.62 -8.67
CA LEU A 114 11.00 -11.59 -8.85
C LEU A 114 10.41 -12.91 -9.36
N ALA A 115 11.09 -13.59 -10.29
CA ALA A 115 10.61 -14.81 -10.93
C ALA A 115 10.18 -15.93 -9.95
N PRO A 116 10.88 -16.17 -8.82
CA PRO A 116 10.48 -17.20 -7.86
C PRO A 116 9.11 -16.96 -7.20
N TYR A 117 8.59 -15.73 -7.26
CA TYR A 117 7.30 -15.36 -6.67
C TYR A 117 6.13 -15.45 -7.66
N HIS A 118 6.41 -15.75 -8.93
CA HIS A 118 5.38 -15.85 -9.96
C HIS A 118 4.48 -17.08 -9.74
N PRO A 119 3.14 -16.94 -9.71
CA PRO A 119 2.23 -18.04 -9.36
C PRO A 119 2.30 -19.23 -10.33
N ASN A 120 2.74 -18.98 -11.57
CA ASN A 120 2.81 -20.01 -12.62
C ASN A 120 4.27 -20.48 -12.86
N GLY A 121 5.18 -20.16 -11.94
CA GLY A 121 6.59 -20.52 -12.01
C GLY A 121 7.45 -19.56 -12.85
N SER A 122 8.76 -19.71 -12.71
CA SER A 122 9.77 -18.83 -13.31
C SER A 122 9.75 -18.87 -14.84
N ASP A 123 9.50 -20.01 -15.48
CA ASP A 123 9.50 -20.08 -16.95
C ASP A 123 8.42 -19.19 -17.56
N LYS A 124 7.21 -19.23 -16.98
CA LYS A 124 6.11 -18.37 -17.42
C LYS A 124 6.40 -16.90 -17.16
N PHE A 125 7.05 -16.58 -16.05
CA PHE A 125 7.49 -15.22 -15.75
C PHE A 125 8.40 -14.66 -16.86
N HIS A 126 9.41 -15.42 -17.30
CA HIS A 126 10.33 -14.95 -18.35
C HIS A 126 9.63 -14.79 -19.70
N GLU A 127 8.70 -15.68 -20.05
CA GLU A 127 7.88 -15.53 -21.26
C GLU A 127 7.07 -14.22 -21.23
N GLU A 128 6.39 -13.95 -20.11
CA GLU A 128 5.59 -12.73 -19.94
C GLU A 128 6.45 -11.46 -19.87
N LEU A 129 7.63 -11.54 -19.24
CA LEU A 129 8.58 -10.43 -19.19
C LEU A 129 9.06 -10.03 -20.58
N LEU A 130 9.46 -10.97 -21.44
CA LEU A 130 9.88 -10.69 -22.81
C LEU A 130 8.78 -10.00 -23.63
N ASN A 131 7.53 -10.46 -23.48
CA ASN A 131 6.38 -9.84 -24.14
C ASN A 131 6.13 -8.42 -23.62
N ALA A 132 6.24 -8.21 -22.31
CA ALA A 132 6.07 -6.90 -21.68
C ALA A 132 7.18 -5.93 -22.10
N GLU A 133 8.43 -6.37 -22.18
CA GLU A 133 9.56 -5.58 -22.67
C GLU A 133 9.31 -5.13 -24.12
N GLN A 134 8.93 -6.06 -25.01
CA GLN A 134 8.64 -5.70 -26.40
C GLN A 134 7.50 -4.67 -26.51
N PHE A 135 6.45 -4.82 -25.70
CA PHE A 135 5.35 -3.87 -25.64
C PHE A 135 5.81 -2.49 -25.16
N LEU A 136 6.62 -2.44 -24.10
CA LEU A 136 7.15 -1.19 -23.54
C LEU A 136 8.12 -0.51 -24.52
N MET A 137 8.94 -1.24 -25.26
CA MET A 137 9.80 -0.66 -26.29
C MET A 137 8.95 0.02 -27.38
N GLY A 138 7.89 -0.62 -27.85
CA GLY A 138 6.94 0.02 -28.78
C GLY A 138 6.25 1.26 -28.19
N PHE A 139 5.96 1.27 -26.90
CA PHE A 139 5.41 2.45 -26.21
C PHE A 139 6.43 3.60 -26.14
N VAL A 140 7.69 3.32 -25.80
CA VAL A 140 8.75 4.33 -25.72
C VAL A 140 9.13 4.85 -27.11
N ASP A 141 9.18 3.97 -28.11
CA ASP A 141 9.50 4.30 -29.51
C ASP A 141 8.32 4.93 -30.27
N SER A 142 7.13 5.04 -29.66
CA SER A 142 5.96 5.72 -30.24
C SER A 142 6.15 7.24 -30.45
N ASP A 143 7.37 7.73 -30.22
CA ASP A 143 7.79 9.12 -30.31
C ASP A 143 7.90 9.64 -31.75
N GLU A 144 6.87 9.43 -32.57
CA GLU A 144 6.77 10.01 -33.92
C GLU A 144 6.76 11.55 -33.90
N THR A 145 6.53 12.16 -32.73
CA THR A 145 6.32 13.60 -32.56
C THR A 145 7.42 14.33 -31.79
N GLY A 146 8.42 13.62 -31.24
CA GLY A 146 9.43 14.18 -30.32
C GLY A 146 8.89 14.53 -28.92
N ILE A 147 7.71 14.04 -28.56
CA ILE A 147 7.02 14.25 -27.29
C ILE A 147 6.85 12.89 -26.59
N LYS A 148 7.49 12.71 -25.43
CA LYS A 148 7.33 11.53 -24.57
C LYS A 148 5.85 11.19 -24.33
N PRO A 149 5.46 9.89 -24.32
CA PRO A 149 4.08 9.47 -24.16
C PRO A 149 3.51 9.74 -22.76
N LEU A 150 2.18 9.56 -22.63
CA LEU A 150 1.46 9.55 -21.35
C LEU A 150 1.33 8.11 -20.86
N LEU A 151 1.57 7.89 -19.57
CA LEU A 151 1.24 6.64 -18.91
C LEU A 151 0.10 6.86 -17.92
N VAL A 152 -0.93 6.03 -17.99
CA VAL A 152 -2.02 6.00 -17.02
C VAL A 152 -2.13 4.58 -16.51
N THR A 153 -2.18 4.41 -15.19
CA THR A 153 -2.19 3.08 -14.58
C THR A 153 -3.10 3.04 -13.36
N ASP A 154 -3.70 1.88 -13.16
CA ASP A 154 -4.33 1.52 -11.90
C ASP A 154 -3.26 1.09 -10.87
N TRP A 155 -3.64 0.97 -9.60
CA TRP A 155 -2.70 0.60 -8.53
C TRP A 155 -2.84 -0.87 -8.09
N ASP A 156 -3.98 -1.21 -7.49
CA ASP A 156 -4.21 -2.44 -6.75
C ASP A 156 -4.45 -3.62 -7.71
N GLY A 157 -3.50 -4.55 -7.77
CA GLY A 157 -3.51 -5.65 -8.75
C GLY A 157 -2.86 -5.30 -10.09
N THR A 158 -2.39 -4.06 -10.27
CA THR A 158 -1.75 -3.58 -11.50
C THR A 158 -0.27 -3.23 -11.26
N MET A 159 0.01 -2.19 -10.47
CA MET A 159 1.38 -1.78 -10.12
C MET A 159 1.84 -2.38 -8.78
N LYS A 160 0.91 -2.95 -8.02
CA LYS A 160 1.15 -3.56 -6.72
C LYS A 160 0.29 -4.82 -6.56
N ASP A 161 0.90 -5.91 -6.09
CA ASP A 161 0.19 -7.15 -5.75
C ASP A 161 -0.99 -6.86 -4.79
N TYR A 162 -2.10 -7.59 -4.94
CA TYR A 162 -3.22 -7.49 -4.01
C TYR A 162 -2.79 -7.83 -2.57
N CYS A 163 -3.11 -6.93 -1.65
CA CYS A 163 -2.94 -7.15 -0.21
C CYS A 163 -4.28 -7.56 0.43
N SER A 164 -4.23 -8.34 1.50
CA SER A 164 -5.44 -8.75 2.22
C SER A 164 -6.11 -7.59 2.98
N GLN A 165 -5.33 -6.55 3.29
CA GLN A 165 -5.75 -5.37 4.03
C GLN A 165 -5.25 -4.11 3.32
N TYR A 166 -6.16 -3.19 3.02
CA TYR A 166 -5.76 -1.94 2.37
C TYR A 166 -4.83 -1.09 3.26
N ALA A 167 -5.07 -1.08 4.57
CA ALA A 167 -4.31 -0.28 5.53
C ALA A 167 -2.80 -0.62 5.53
N THR A 168 -2.42 -1.81 5.07
CA THR A 168 -1.05 -2.33 5.03
C THR A 168 -0.61 -2.73 3.63
N ASN A 169 -1.31 -2.25 2.60
CA ASN A 169 -0.97 -2.47 1.20
C ASN A 169 0.21 -1.59 0.75
N LEU A 170 1.37 -1.86 1.34
CA LEU A 170 2.56 -1.02 1.27
C LEU A 170 3.39 -1.34 0.02
N GLN A 171 3.71 -0.29 -0.75
CA GLN A 171 4.55 -0.46 -1.94
C GLN A 171 6.00 -0.79 -1.56
N PRO A 172 6.60 -1.83 -2.18
CA PRO A 172 8.01 -2.17 -1.97
C PRO A 172 8.97 -1.22 -2.71
N VAL A 173 10.20 -1.12 -2.21
CA VAL A 173 11.27 -0.23 -2.71
C VAL A 173 11.60 -0.51 -4.17
N TYR A 174 11.84 -1.77 -4.56
CA TYR A 174 12.26 -2.09 -5.93
C TYR A 174 11.26 -1.57 -6.97
N SER A 175 9.96 -1.74 -6.70
CA SER A 175 8.88 -1.30 -7.60
C SER A 175 8.81 0.22 -7.69
N ALA A 176 9.02 0.93 -6.58
CA ALA A 176 9.01 2.39 -6.56
C ALA A 176 10.22 2.98 -7.29
N VAL A 177 11.40 2.37 -7.16
CA VAL A 177 12.60 2.81 -7.89
C VAL A 177 12.38 2.64 -9.40
N VAL A 178 11.97 1.45 -9.85
CA VAL A 178 11.76 1.17 -11.28
C VAL A 178 10.66 2.05 -11.86
N MET A 179 9.50 2.15 -11.19
CA MET A 179 8.39 2.99 -11.64
C MET A 179 8.78 4.48 -11.67
N GLY A 180 9.50 4.95 -10.64
CA GLY A 180 9.96 6.34 -10.57
C GLY A 180 10.89 6.71 -11.71
N ARG A 181 11.88 5.85 -12.00
CA ARG A 181 12.81 6.05 -13.13
C ARG A 181 12.11 5.94 -14.47
N PHE A 182 11.22 4.97 -14.64
CA PHE A 182 10.45 4.82 -15.88
C PHE A 182 9.61 6.07 -16.18
N ALA A 183 8.88 6.56 -15.18
CA ALA A 183 8.05 7.76 -15.32
C ALA A 183 8.88 8.99 -15.71
N GLU A 184 10.04 9.20 -15.08
CA GLU A 184 10.94 10.32 -15.33
C GLU A 184 11.60 10.26 -16.72
N LEU A 185 12.09 9.07 -17.11
CA LEU A 185 12.88 8.90 -18.32
C LEU A 185 12.01 8.80 -19.57
N PHE A 186 10.84 8.17 -19.50
CA PHE A 186 10.09 7.76 -20.68
C PHE A 186 8.71 8.39 -20.84
N THR A 187 8.21 9.13 -19.84
CA THR A 187 6.88 9.73 -19.92
C THR A 187 6.91 11.25 -19.77
N ARG A 188 5.96 11.94 -20.39
CA ARG A 188 5.71 13.37 -20.10
C ARG A 188 4.82 13.55 -18.88
N ALA A 189 3.98 12.56 -18.58
CA ALA A 189 3.23 12.45 -17.34
C ALA A 189 2.87 10.98 -17.09
N THR A 190 2.98 10.57 -15.82
CA THR A 190 2.48 9.29 -15.33
C THR A 190 1.40 9.57 -14.30
N ALA A 191 0.20 9.02 -14.50
CA ALA A 191 -0.94 9.19 -13.60
C ALA A 191 -1.38 7.84 -13.00
N VAL A 192 -1.52 7.81 -11.68
CA VAL A 192 -2.05 6.68 -10.93
C VAL A 192 -3.49 6.98 -10.53
N LEU A 193 -4.40 6.08 -10.91
CA LEU A 193 -5.78 6.08 -10.46
C LEU A 193 -5.99 4.95 -9.46
N THR A 194 -6.50 5.27 -8.27
CA THR A 194 -6.95 4.26 -7.31
C THR A 194 -8.37 4.56 -6.83
N ALA A 195 -9.06 3.50 -6.44
CA ALA A 195 -10.36 3.59 -5.81
C ALA A 195 -10.31 4.12 -4.37
N GLY A 196 -9.20 3.91 -3.66
CA GLY A 196 -8.99 4.36 -2.27
C GLY A 196 -8.75 5.87 -2.16
N PRO A 197 -8.72 6.42 -0.94
CA PRO A 197 -8.47 7.85 -0.73
C PRO A 197 -7.00 8.23 -0.94
N LEU A 198 -6.70 9.53 -0.96
CA LEU A 198 -5.32 10.01 -0.99
C LEU A 198 -4.58 9.77 0.35
N ARG A 199 -5.26 9.95 1.49
CA ARG A 199 -4.69 9.80 2.83
C ARG A 199 -5.69 9.23 3.84
N GLY A 200 -5.17 8.74 4.97
CA GLY A 200 -5.92 8.47 6.19
C GLY A 200 -6.59 7.10 6.36
N PRO A 201 -5.96 5.94 6.07
CA PRO A 201 -4.80 5.71 5.21
C PRO A 201 -5.21 5.76 3.74
N GLY A 202 -4.33 6.27 2.87
CA GLY A 202 -4.57 6.31 1.43
C GLY A 202 -3.30 6.12 0.62
N ILE A 203 -3.39 6.21 -0.71
CA ILE A 203 -2.26 5.90 -1.61
C ILE A 203 -0.98 6.68 -1.29
N LEU A 204 -1.09 7.92 -0.81
CA LEU A 204 0.08 8.73 -0.42
C LEU A 204 0.78 8.23 0.85
N ASP A 205 0.06 7.50 1.70
CA ASP A 205 0.61 6.87 2.90
C ASP A 205 1.21 5.50 2.56
N LEU A 206 0.63 4.82 1.56
CA LEU A 206 0.98 3.45 1.15
C LEU A 206 2.11 3.38 0.12
N THR A 207 2.31 4.42 -0.69
CA THR A 207 3.37 4.47 -1.70
C THR A 207 4.76 4.65 -1.09
N ALA A 208 5.78 4.12 -1.76
CA ALA A 208 7.19 4.40 -1.48
C ALA A 208 7.78 5.45 -2.44
N LEU A 209 7.04 5.85 -3.47
CA LEU A 209 7.45 6.88 -4.42
C LEU A 209 7.47 8.28 -3.78
N PRO A 210 8.31 9.20 -4.29
CA PRO A 210 8.21 10.61 -3.93
C PRO A 210 6.86 11.20 -4.35
N ILE A 211 6.12 11.73 -3.38
CA ILE A 211 4.76 12.27 -3.58
C ILE A 211 4.71 13.43 -4.59
N ASN A 212 5.78 14.25 -4.64
CA ASN A 212 5.91 15.37 -5.58
C ASN A 212 6.90 15.05 -6.72
N GLY A 213 7.07 13.77 -7.05
CA GLY A 213 7.95 13.29 -8.11
C GLY A 213 7.27 13.29 -9.50
N PRO A 214 7.76 12.45 -10.43
CA PRO A 214 7.23 12.36 -11.79
C PRO A 214 5.87 11.65 -11.90
N VAL A 215 5.40 11.01 -10.82
CA VAL A 215 4.13 10.27 -10.76
C VAL A 215 3.08 11.12 -10.06
N LEU A 216 1.94 11.30 -10.72
CA LEU A 216 0.77 11.99 -10.18
C LEU A 216 -0.17 10.98 -9.54
N PHE A 217 -0.51 11.18 -8.27
CA PHE A 217 -1.41 10.31 -7.54
C PHE A 217 -2.81 10.90 -7.46
N SER A 218 -3.80 10.06 -7.73
CA SER A 218 -5.20 10.34 -7.46
C SER A 218 -5.80 9.32 -6.50
N GLY A 219 -6.89 9.73 -5.86
CA GLY A 219 -7.75 8.87 -5.07
C GLY A 219 -9.20 9.01 -5.51
N SER A 220 -10.06 8.19 -4.93
CA SER A 220 -11.50 8.23 -5.18
C SER A 220 -11.84 8.24 -6.68
N TRP A 221 -11.18 7.36 -7.46
CA TRP A 221 -11.40 7.21 -8.90
C TRP A 221 -11.07 8.48 -9.71
N GLY A 222 -10.10 9.27 -9.27
CA GLY A 222 -9.73 10.52 -9.92
C GLY A 222 -10.55 11.73 -9.45
N ARG A 223 -11.43 11.58 -8.44
CA ARG A 223 -12.12 12.71 -7.82
C ARG A 223 -11.23 13.54 -6.91
N GLU A 224 -10.08 13.02 -6.49
CA GLU A 224 -9.10 13.80 -5.75
C GLU A 224 -7.71 13.54 -6.28
N TRP A 225 -6.89 14.58 -6.36
CA TRP A 225 -5.52 14.53 -6.86
C TRP A 225 -4.56 15.22 -5.91
N TRP A 226 -3.34 14.71 -5.84
CA TRP A 226 -2.23 15.44 -5.25
C TRP A 226 -1.41 16.10 -6.35
N LEU A 227 -1.55 17.42 -6.48
CA LEU A 227 -0.90 18.20 -7.52
C LEU A 227 -0.12 19.35 -6.88
N ARG A 228 1.19 19.43 -7.14
CA ARG A 228 2.06 20.54 -6.69
C ARG A 228 1.95 20.80 -5.17
N GLY A 229 2.01 19.74 -4.37
CA GLY A 229 1.99 19.85 -2.91
C GLY A 229 0.62 20.17 -2.30
N ARG A 230 -0.47 20.11 -3.07
CA ARG A 230 -1.83 20.36 -2.58
C ARG A 230 -2.80 19.28 -3.06
N ARG A 231 -3.79 19.00 -2.21
CA ARG A 231 -4.96 18.19 -2.55
C ARG A 231 -5.94 19.03 -3.36
N VAL A 232 -6.35 18.53 -4.52
CA VAL A 232 -7.41 19.08 -5.37
C VAL A 232 -8.55 18.09 -5.37
N VAL A 233 -9.79 18.55 -5.16
CA VAL A 233 -10.99 17.71 -5.09
C VAL A 233 -11.99 18.16 -6.14
N HIS A 234 -12.57 17.20 -6.84
CA HIS A 234 -13.68 17.33 -7.79
C HIS A 234 -14.93 16.74 -7.14
N ASP A 235 -15.73 17.61 -6.54
CA ASP A 235 -16.95 17.31 -5.80
C ASP A 235 -18.20 17.34 -6.69
N ASP A 236 -18.02 17.28 -8.01
CA ASP A 236 -19.11 17.27 -8.99
C ASP A 236 -20.17 16.22 -8.62
N GLY A 237 -21.39 16.70 -8.36
CA GLY A 237 -22.55 15.90 -8.01
C GLY A 237 -22.72 15.59 -6.51
N ILE A 238 -21.94 16.20 -5.62
CA ILE A 238 -22.03 16.03 -4.17
C ILE A 238 -22.50 17.35 -3.54
N SER A 239 -23.55 17.32 -2.73
CA SER A 239 -23.98 18.51 -1.99
C SER A 239 -23.01 18.81 -0.83
N GLU A 240 -22.88 20.08 -0.44
CA GLU A 240 -22.08 20.46 0.73
C GLU A 240 -22.51 19.70 2.00
N GLN A 241 -23.83 19.53 2.18
CA GLN A 241 -24.40 18.76 3.30
C GLN A 241 -23.98 17.28 3.25
N GLY A 242 -24.01 16.66 2.07
CA GLY A 242 -23.59 15.26 1.91
C GLY A 242 -22.09 15.09 2.17
N PHE A 243 -21.28 16.03 1.70
CA PHE A 243 -19.84 16.01 1.94
C PHE A 243 -19.49 16.17 3.44
N ASP A 244 -20.17 17.08 4.14
CA ASP A 244 -20.05 17.24 5.60
C ASP A 244 -20.51 15.99 6.36
N ALA A 245 -21.65 15.42 5.98
CA ALA A 245 -22.18 14.20 6.60
C ALA A 245 -21.21 13.02 6.47
N ILE A 246 -20.57 12.83 5.32
CA ILE A 246 -19.51 11.81 5.14
C ILE A 246 -18.33 12.08 6.07
N GLY A 247 -17.96 13.35 6.28
CA GLY A 247 -16.93 13.75 7.23
C GLY A 247 -17.28 13.34 8.66
N ARG A 248 -18.45 13.78 9.16
CA ARG A 248 -18.92 13.45 10.51
C ARG A 248 -19.08 11.95 10.73
N LEU A 249 -19.58 11.22 9.73
CA LEU A 249 -19.66 9.75 9.81
C LEU A 249 -18.28 9.11 9.88
N SER A 250 -17.29 9.63 9.16
CA SER A 250 -15.91 9.14 9.25
C SER A 250 -15.34 9.31 10.67
N ASP A 251 -15.65 10.42 11.34
CA ASP A 251 -15.19 10.67 12.71
C ASP A 251 -15.85 9.68 13.71
N GLU A 252 -17.17 9.48 13.61
CA GLU A 252 -17.89 8.48 14.41
C GLU A 252 -17.37 7.05 14.18
N MET A 253 -16.88 6.76 12.97
CA MET A 253 -16.28 5.47 12.64
C MET A 253 -14.88 5.31 13.23
N THR A 254 -14.08 6.38 13.31
CA THR A 254 -12.79 6.33 14.03
C THR A 254 -13.03 5.97 15.50
N ASP A 255 -13.94 6.67 16.16
CA ASP A 255 -14.30 6.39 17.57
C ASP A 255 -14.82 4.96 17.78
N LEU A 256 -15.54 4.41 16.80
CA LEU A 256 -16.06 3.03 16.87
C LEU A 256 -14.96 1.97 16.77
N LEU A 257 -13.86 2.28 16.08
CA LEU A 257 -12.75 1.36 15.83
C LEU A 257 -11.63 1.49 16.86
N GLU A 258 -11.60 2.57 17.63
CA GLU A 258 -10.63 2.76 18.71
C GLU A 258 -10.83 1.74 19.85
N ASP A 259 -9.80 0.91 20.08
CA ASP A 259 -9.58 0.03 21.24
C ASP A 259 -10.78 -0.78 21.76
N GLY A 260 -11.75 -1.05 20.88
CA GLY A 260 -12.97 -1.81 21.18
C GLY A 260 -13.06 -3.17 20.50
N VAL A 261 -14.20 -3.82 20.69
CA VAL A 261 -14.55 -5.13 20.09
C VAL A 261 -14.54 -5.09 18.55
N PHE A 262 -14.67 -3.89 17.95
CA PHE A 262 -14.68 -3.68 16.51
C PHE A 262 -13.33 -3.27 15.92
N SER A 263 -12.28 -3.11 16.73
CA SER A 263 -10.96 -2.65 16.28
C SER A 263 -10.38 -3.48 15.12
N GLN A 264 -10.69 -4.77 15.05
CA GLN A 264 -10.26 -5.62 13.94
C GLN A 264 -10.75 -5.14 12.57
N PHE A 265 -11.90 -4.48 12.49
CA PHE A 265 -12.45 -3.98 11.23
C PHE A 265 -11.62 -2.85 10.61
N ALA A 266 -10.72 -2.21 11.38
CA ALA A 266 -9.72 -1.30 10.82
C ALA A 266 -8.72 -2.01 9.89
N LEU A 267 -8.55 -3.32 10.06
CA LEU A 267 -7.65 -4.18 9.30
C LEU A 267 -8.40 -5.21 8.43
N VAL A 268 -9.73 -5.17 8.34
CA VAL A 268 -10.48 -6.15 7.53
C VAL A 268 -10.71 -5.60 6.13
N GLY A 269 -10.12 -6.25 5.11
CA GLY A 269 -10.33 -5.89 3.70
C GLY A 269 -9.92 -4.44 3.44
N SER A 270 -10.87 -3.61 2.98
CA SER A 270 -10.62 -2.18 2.76
C SER A 270 -10.37 -1.38 4.04
N GLY A 271 -10.71 -1.92 5.21
CA GLY A 271 -10.88 -1.14 6.43
C GLY A 271 -12.04 -0.13 6.27
N VAL A 272 -11.93 1.01 6.94
CA VAL A 272 -12.81 2.17 6.71
C VAL A 272 -12.10 3.18 5.83
N GLN A 273 -12.63 3.42 4.63
CA GLN A 273 -12.07 4.34 3.65
C GLN A 273 -13.02 5.49 3.39
N ARG A 274 -12.59 6.70 3.75
CA ARG A 274 -13.29 7.94 3.43
C ARG A 274 -12.91 8.40 2.03
N LYS A 275 -13.76 8.08 1.05
CA LYS A 275 -13.65 8.58 -0.33
C LYS A 275 -14.35 9.93 -0.43
N VAL A 276 -14.17 10.60 -1.57
CA VAL A 276 -14.78 11.92 -1.82
C VAL A 276 -16.31 11.85 -1.74
N ASP A 277 -16.93 10.80 -2.26
CA ASP A 277 -18.39 10.68 -2.42
C ASP A 277 -19.04 9.65 -1.48
N ARG A 278 -18.26 8.88 -0.72
CA ARG A 278 -18.77 7.79 0.12
C ARG A 278 -17.81 7.34 1.20
N LEU A 279 -18.33 6.60 2.18
CA LEU A 279 -17.55 5.76 3.08
C LEU A 279 -17.63 4.30 2.61
N THR A 280 -16.49 3.63 2.46
CA THR A 280 -16.44 2.19 2.16
C THR A 280 -15.93 1.45 3.39
N LEU A 281 -16.65 0.41 3.83
CA LEU A 281 -16.33 -0.36 5.02
C LEU A 281 -16.11 -1.82 4.67
N GLY A 282 -14.97 -2.36 5.07
CA GLY A 282 -14.68 -3.79 5.02
C GLY A 282 -15.32 -4.49 6.21
N VAL A 283 -16.19 -5.46 5.93
CA VAL A 283 -16.92 -6.21 6.97
C VAL A 283 -16.54 -7.68 7.04
N GLN A 284 -15.76 -8.17 6.08
CA GLN A 284 -15.32 -9.56 6.02
C GLN A 284 -14.03 -9.68 5.21
N THR A 285 -13.20 -10.67 5.53
CA THR A 285 -12.01 -11.02 4.73
C THR A 285 -12.40 -11.99 3.62
N VAL A 286 -11.56 -12.11 2.59
CA VAL A 286 -11.78 -13.06 1.46
C VAL A 286 -11.96 -14.51 1.93
N PHE A 287 -11.37 -14.85 3.09
CA PHE A 287 -11.40 -16.20 3.66
C PHE A 287 -12.44 -16.40 4.77
N GLY A 288 -13.27 -15.39 5.06
CA GLY A 288 -14.33 -15.53 6.07
C GLY A 288 -13.82 -15.58 7.51
N HIS A 289 -12.70 -14.92 7.82
CA HIS A 289 -12.05 -14.99 9.14
C HIS A 289 -12.81 -14.28 10.25
N VAL A 290 -13.69 -13.32 9.93
CA VAL A 290 -14.46 -12.58 10.94
C VAL A 290 -15.73 -13.35 11.29
N PRO A 291 -16.02 -13.64 12.58
CA PRO A 291 -17.25 -14.33 12.97
C PRO A 291 -18.51 -13.58 12.52
N LEU A 292 -19.47 -14.29 11.93
CA LEU A 292 -20.68 -13.67 11.34
C LEU A 292 -21.49 -12.86 12.37
N GLU A 293 -21.58 -13.34 13.61
CA GLU A 293 -22.24 -12.60 14.70
C GLU A 293 -21.59 -11.23 14.94
N LEU A 294 -20.27 -11.17 14.89
CA LEU A 294 -19.54 -9.92 15.06
C LEU A 294 -19.73 -8.98 13.86
N VAL A 295 -19.80 -9.53 12.64
CA VAL A 295 -20.14 -8.77 11.43
C VAL A 295 -21.52 -8.12 11.56
N VAL A 296 -22.53 -8.88 11.99
CA VAL A 296 -23.89 -8.35 12.19
C VAL A 296 -23.89 -7.23 13.24
N ARG A 297 -23.23 -7.45 14.38
CA ARG A 297 -23.12 -6.43 15.44
C ARG A 297 -22.42 -5.16 14.96
N TYR A 298 -21.40 -5.28 14.12
CA TYR A 298 -20.69 -4.14 13.55
C TYR A 298 -21.59 -3.36 12.58
N ILE A 299 -22.32 -4.06 11.70
CA ILE A 299 -23.26 -3.41 10.76
C ILE A 299 -24.35 -2.64 11.52
N GLU A 300 -24.91 -3.20 12.59
CA GLU A 300 -25.90 -2.50 13.41
C GLU A 300 -25.31 -1.28 14.12
N ALA A 301 -24.07 -1.37 14.62
CA ALA A 301 -23.37 -0.22 15.19
C ALA A 301 -23.14 0.89 14.14
N VAL A 302 -22.77 0.53 12.90
CA VAL A 302 -22.62 1.48 11.78
C VAL A 302 -23.94 2.17 11.46
N LYS A 303 -25.05 1.43 11.36
CA LYS A 303 -26.39 2.02 11.12
C LYS A 303 -26.78 3.00 12.21
N GLU A 304 -26.46 2.68 13.47
CA GLU A 304 -26.70 3.56 14.60
C GLU A 304 -25.88 4.86 14.49
N ARG A 305 -24.62 4.80 14.04
CA ARG A 305 -23.81 6.00 13.74
C ARG A 305 -24.34 6.82 12.56
N ILE A 306 -24.80 6.17 11.49
CA ILE A 306 -25.43 6.86 10.36
C ILE A 306 -26.63 7.69 10.86
N HIS A 307 -27.49 7.09 11.70
CA HIS A 307 -28.66 7.79 12.23
C HIS A 307 -28.30 8.99 13.13
N ARG A 308 -27.15 8.99 13.81
CA ARG A 308 -26.69 10.17 14.58
C ARG A 308 -26.30 11.34 13.68
N VAL A 309 -25.66 11.04 12.56
CA VAL A 309 -25.15 12.04 11.62
C VAL A 309 -26.27 12.60 10.74
N ASP A 310 -27.20 11.73 10.34
CA ASP A 310 -28.38 12.04 9.54
C ASP A 310 -29.64 11.36 10.13
N PRO A 311 -30.28 11.99 11.15
CA PRO A 311 -31.47 11.44 11.78
C PRO A 311 -32.69 11.33 10.87
N ASN A 312 -32.72 12.11 9.78
CA ASN A 312 -33.87 12.23 8.90
C ASN A 312 -33.75 11.36 7.64
N ASN A 313 -32.64 10.65 7.44
CA ASN A 313 -32.32 9.88 6.24
C ASN A 313 -32.49 10.71 4.96
N THR A 314 -31.99 11.95 4.97
CA THR A 314 -32.14 12.95 3.90
C THR A 314 -30.92 13.05 3.01
#